data_AF-A0A9E3D070-F1
#
_entry.id   AF-A0A9E3D070-F1
#
_cell.length_a   1.000
_cell.length_b   1.000
_cell.length_c   1.000
_cell.angle_alpha   90.00
_cell.angle_beta   90.00
_cell.angle_gamma   90.00
#
_symmetry.space_group_name_H-M   'P 1'
#
loop_
_entity.id
_entity.type
_entity.pdbx_description
1 polymer ?
#
loop_
_entity_poly.entity_id
_entity_poly.type
_entity_poly.pdbx_seq_one_letter_code
_entity_poly.pdbx_strand_id
1 'polypeptide(L)'
;MSKQLHVNLGRLRELSERARDQAQTHFAEQQRRCERIAGNVDKLEALAGSAAPTAADGRLTAALLANQGAYKDTVLDLARGQRKALDQSRADAAAAQAALISESRREAALDKARSQVGARLALDARRQEQKQQDALASQSWLRGDRP
;
A
#
# COMPACT_ATOMS: atom_id res chain seq x y z
N MET A 1 6.85 -28.70 19.48
CA MET A 1 7.32 -27.31 19.26
C MET A 1 7.09 -26.81 17.82
N SER A 2 7.55 -27.51 16.77
CA SER A 2 7.43 -27.06 15.36
C SER A 2 5.97 -26.85 14.87
N LYS A 3 5.02 -27.70 15.29
CA LYS A 3 3.58 -27.54 14.95
C LYS A 3 2.99 -26.23 15.51
N GLN A 4 3.29 -25.91 16.76
CA GLN A 4 2.83 -24.67 17.41
C GLN A 4 3.42 -23.42 16.72
N LEU A 5 4.69 -23.50 16.32
CA LEU A 5 5.35 -22.43 15.56
C LEU A 5 4.66 -22.21 14.19
N HIS A 6 4.30 -23.27 13.47
CA HIS A 6 3.59 -23.15 12.20
C HIS A 6 2.22 -22.47 12.34
N VAL A 7 1.46 -22.81 13.40
CA VAL A 7 0.18 -22.17 13.70
C VAL A 7 0.35 -20.70 14.07
N ASN A 8 1.34 -20.38 14.91
CA ASN A 8 1.64 -19.00 15.30
C ASN A 8 2.07 -18.13 14.10
N LEU A 9 2.88 -18.67 13.20
CA LEU A 9 3.26 -18.00 11.95
C LEU A 9 2.05 -17.78 11.03
N GLY A 10 1.08 -18.71 11.04
CA GLY A 10 -0.20 -18.52 10.34
C GLY A 10 -0.98 -17.31 10.85
N ARG A 11 -1.14 -17.20 12.18
CA ARG A 11 -1.82 -16.04 12.80
C ARG A 11 -1.07 -14.73 12.55
N LEU A 12 0.26 -14.75 12.61
CA LEU A 12 1.09 -13.57 12.31
C LEU A 12 0.95 -13.14 10.85
N ARG A 13 0.85 -14.09 9.91
CA ARG A 13 0.58 -13.78 8.51
C ARG A 13 -0.77 -13.09 8.35
N GLU A 14 -1.83 -13.60 8.96
CA GLU A 14 -3.18 -12.98 8.90
C GLU A 14 -3.22 -11.56 9.48
N LEU A 15 -2.40 -11.28 10.50
CA LEU A 15 -2.23 -9.92 11.01
C LEU A 15 -1.44 -9.04 10.05
N SER A 16 -0.39 -9.59 9.43
CA SER A 16 0.44 -8.88 8.44
C SER A 16 -0.33 -8.56 7.16
N GLU A 17 -1.20 -9.45 6.71
CA GLU A 17 -2.06 -9.25 5.53
C GLU A 17 -3.04 -8.09 5.78
N ARG A 18 -3.70 -8.07 6.94
CA ARG A 18 -4.54 -6.94 7.36
C ARG A 18 -3.77 -5.62 7.44
N ALA A 19 -2.55 -5.65 7.97
CA ALA A 19 -1.69 -4.47 8.04
C ALA A 19 -1.31 -3.96 6.64
N ARG A 20 -0.98 -4.86 5.70
CA ARG A 20 -0.75 -4.51 4.29
C ARG A 20 -1.98 -3.88 3.67
N ASP A 21 -3.16 -4.48 3.85
CA ASP A 21 -4.40 -3.97 3.25
C ASP A 21 -4.78 -2.57 3.78
N GLN A 22 -4.53 -2.33 5.07
CA GLN A 22 -4.65 -0.99 5.67
C GLN A 22 -3.64 -0.01 5.06
N ALA A 23 -2.38 -0.41 4.93
CA ALA A 23 -1.35 0.43 4.31
C ALA A 23 -1.65 0.74 2.84
N GLN A 24 -2.21 -0.22 2.10
CA GLN A 24 -2.63 -0.06 0.72
C GLN A 24 -3.78 0.93 0.59
N THR A 25 -4.78 0.81 1.47
CA THR A 25 -5.93 1.74 1.53
C THR A 25 -5.45 3.16 1.83
N HIS A 26 -4.60 3.31 2.84
CA HIS A 26 -4.03 4.61 3.21
C HIS A 26 -3.20 5.23 2.08
N PHE A 27 -2.38 4.43 1.39
CA PHE A 27 -1.63 4.91 0.22
C PHE A 27 -2.57 5.41 -0.90
N ALA A 28 -3.63 4.67 -1.21
CA ALA A 28 -4.62 5.07 -2.21
C ALA A 28 -5.38 6.34 -1.82
N GLU A 29 -5.62 6.57 -0.52
CA GLU A 29 -6.20 7.83 -0.02
C GLU A 29 -5.25 9.01 -0.23
N GLN A 30 -3.96 8.86 0.09
CA GLN A 30 -2.97 9.92 -0.13
C GLN A 30 -2.78 10.22 -1.63
N GLN A 31 -2.81 9.20 -2.48
CA GLN A 31 -2.72 9.39 -3.93
C GLN A 31 -3.92 10.17 -4.48
N ARG A 32 -5.15 9.80 -4.11
CA ARG A 32 -6.37 10.55 -4.47
C ARG A 32 -6.34 11.99 -3.96
N ARG A 33 -5.77 12.23 -2.77
CA ARG A 33 -5.57 13.59 -2.23
C ARG A 33 -4.61 14.39 -3.10
N CYS A 34 -3.49 13.81 -3.51
CA CYS A 34 -2.52 14.45 -4.41
C CYS A 34 -3.18 14.83 -5.74
N GLU A 35 -3.90 13.90 -6.37
CA GLU A 35 -4.60 14.12 -7.64
C GLU A 35 -5.62 15.25 -7.54
N ARG A 36 -6.40 15.29 -6.46
CA ARG A 36 -7.37 16.36 -6.21
C ARG A 36 -6.69 17.72 -6.06
N ILE A 37 -5.60 17.81 -5.30
CA ILE A 37 -4.89 19.07 -5.11
C ILE A 37 -4.24 19.52 -6.43
N ALA A 38 -3.61 18.61 -7.17
CA ALA A 38 -3.04 18.90 -8.48
C ALA A 38 -4.11 19.44 -9.44
N GLY A 39 -5.27 18.79 -9.54
CA GLY A 39 -6.37 19.28 -10.37
C GLY A 39 -6.92 20.64 -9.93
N ASN A 40 -6.84 20.97 -8.63
CA ASN A 40 -7.21 22.30 -8.15
C ASN A 40 -6.17 23.36 -8.52
N VAL A 41 -4.88 23.03 -8.45
CA VAL A 41 -3.79 23.90 -8.93
C VAL A 41 -4.00 24.23 -10.41
N ASP A 42 -4.22 23.22 -11.24
CA ASP A 42 -4.42 23.40 -12.69
C ASP A 42 -5.63 24.29 -12.99
N LYS A 43 -6.74 24.11 -12.26
CA LYS A 43 -7.94 24.95 -12.41
C LYS A 43 -7.69 26.40 -12.01
N LEU A 44 -6.96 26.64 -10.92
CA LEU A 44 -6.65 28.00 -10.45
C LEU A 44 -5.71 28.71 -11.42
N GLU A 45 -4.73 28.00 -11.98
CA GLU A 45 -3.81 28.55 -12.98
C GLU A 45 -4.52 28.86 -14.29
N ALA A 46 -5.40 27.97 -14.75
CA ALA A 46 -6.25 28.24 -15.91
C ALA A 46 -7.16 29.46 -15.68
N LEU A 47 -7.76 29.58 -14.49
CA LEU A 47 -8.61 30.70 -14.11
C LEU A 47 -7.85 32.04 -14.09
N ALA A 48 -6.64 32.06 -13.52
CA ALA A 48 -5.76 33.22 -13.54
C ALA A 48 -5.31 33.59 -14.96
N GLY A 49 -5.12 32.59 -15.84
CA GLY A 49 -4.79 32.79 -17.26
C GLY A 49 -5.97 33.37 -18.06
N SER A 50 -7.20 32.96 -17.76
CA SER A 50 -8.41 33.48 -18.42
C SER A 50 -8.86 34.84 -17.92
N ALA A 51 -8.35 35.31 -16.77
CA ALA A 51 -8.69 36.61 -16.17
C ALA A 51 -8.05 37.82 -16.91
N ALA A 52 -7.70 37.69 -18.18
CA ALA A 52 -7.20 38.79 -19.00
C ALA A 52 -8.29 39.87 -19.20
N PRO A 53 -7.94 41.16 -19.26
CA PRO A 53 -8.91 42.22 -19.48
C PRO A 53 -9.48 42.14 -20.90
N THR A 54 -10.66 41.56 -21.06
CA THR A 54 -11.41 41.59 -22.33
C THR A 54 -12.41 42.74 -22.27
N ALA A 55 -12.08 43.86 -22.91
CA ALA A 55 -13.07 44.88 -23.22
C ALA A 55 -13.78 44.47 -24.51
N ALA A 56 -15.04 44.05 -24.42
CA ALA A 56 -15.84 43.77 -25.63
C ALA A 56 -15.96 45.01 -26.55
N ASP A 57 -15.86 46.22 -25.98
CA ASP A 57 -16.03 47.50 -26.69
C ASP A 57 -14.85 48.49 -26.50
N GLY A 58 -13.66 47.99 -26.13
CA GLY A 58 -12.43 48.82 -26.05
C GLY A 58 -12.36 49.86 -24.93
N ARG A 59 -13.35 49.96 -24.03
CA ARG A 59 -13.35 50.86 -22.87
C ARG A 59 -13.55 50.10 -21.56
N LEU A 60 -12.45 49.72 -20.91
CA LEU A 60 -12.45 49.31 -19.51
C LEU A 60 -12.21 50.54 -18.62
N THR A 61 -13.01 50.71 -17.57
CA THR A 61 -12.76 51.75 -16.57
C THR A 61 -11.55 51.38 -15.72
N ALA A 62 -10.81 52.38 -15.22
CA ALA A 62 -9.65 52.15 -14.36
C ALA A 62 -9.99 51.28 -13.11
N ALA A 63 -11.21 51.44 -12.57
CA ALA A 63 -11.71 50.63 -11.47
C ALA A 63 -11.90 49.14 -11.84
N LEU A 64 -12.39 48.83 -13.05
CA LEU A 64 -12.53 47.46 -13.53
C LEU A 64 -11.18 46.79 -13.77
N LEU A 65 -10.21 47.52 -14.32
CA LEU A 65 -8.83 47.04 -14.47
C LEU A 65 -8.19 46.72 -13.12
N ALA A 66 -8.36 47.61 -12.13
CA ALA A 66 -7.86 47.39 -10.78
C ALA A 66 -8.52 46.18 -10.10
N ASN A 67 -9.83 45.99 -10.28
CA ASN A 67 -10.55 44.84 -9.74
C ASN A 67 -10.09 43.52 -10.36
N GLN A 68 -9.92 43.48 -11.68
CA GLN A 68 -9.42 42.29 -12.40
C GLN A 68 -7.98 41.95 -12.00
N GLY A 69 -7.12 42.96 -11.83
CA GLY A 69 -5.76 42.79 -11.31
C GLY A 69 -5.76 42.17 -9.92
N ALA A 70 -6.51 42.77 -8.98
CA ALA A 70 -6.62 42.27 -7.61
C ALA A 70 -7.19 40.84 -7.56
N TYR A 71 -8.20 40.54 -8.38
CA TYR A 71 -8.75 39.19 -8.51
C TYR A 71 -7.68 38.20 -8.99
N LYS A 72 -6.97 38.52 -10.07
CA LYS A 72 -5.92 37.67 -10.63
C LYS A 72 -4.81 37.40 -9.62
N ASP A 73 -4.35 38.43 -8.92
CA ASP A 73 -3.32 38.29 -7.88
C ASP A 73 -3.81 37.37 -6.75
N THR A 74 -5.07 37.51 -6.32
CA THR A 74 -5.67 36.64 -5.30
C THR A 74 -5.74 35.17 -5.76
N VAL A 75 -6.10 34.91 -7.02
CA VAL A 75 -6.15 33.55 -7.58
C VAL A 75 -4.75 32.94 -7.69
N LEU A 76 -3.75 33.73 -8.09
CA LEU A 76 -2.35 33.29 -8.13
C LEU A 76 -1.80 32.98 -6.74
N ASP A 77 -2.16 33.76 -5.72
CA ASP A 77 -1.80 33.50 -4.32
C ASP A 77 -2.40 32.19 -3.83
N LEU A 78 -3.67 31.95 -4.16
CA LEU A 78 -4.34 30.69 -3.85
C LEU A 78 -3.66 29.50 -4.56
N ALA A 79 -3.29 29.65 -5.84
CA ALA A 79 -2.57 28.63 -6.59
C ALA A 79 -1.20 28.33 -5.95
N ARG A 80 -0.45 29.36 -5.53
CA ARG A 80 0.81 29.20 -4.78
C ARG A 80 0.61 28.43 -3.48
N GLY A 81 -0.44 28.73 -2.73
CA GLY A 81 -0.82 27.97 -1.53
C GLY A 81 -1.12 26.49 -1.82
N GLN A 82 -1.89 26.22 -2.87
CA GLN A 82 -2.22 24.85 -3.29
C GLN A 82 -0.99 24.07 -3.78
N ARG A 83 -0.02 24.72 -4.45
CA ARG A 83 1.26 24.09 -4.82
C ARG A 83 2.04 23.64 -3.60
N LYS A 84 2.16 24.49 -2.57
CA LYS A 84 2.80 24.11 -1.31
C LYS A 84 2.08 22.93 -0.63
N ALA A 85 0.75 22.95 -0.64
CA ALA A 85 -0.05 21.84 -0.10
C ALA A 85 0.14 20.54 -0.92
N LEU A 86 0.32 20.64 -2.23
CA LEU A 86 0.61 19.51 -3.12
C LEU A 86 1.96 18.88 -2.77
N ASP A 87 2.99 19.68 -2.55
CA ASP A 87 4.32 19.18 -2.18
C ASP A 87 4.29 18.44 -0.83
N GLN A 88 3.57 18.98 0.15
CA GLN A 88 3.35 18.28 1.42
C GLN A 88 2.59 16.97 1.20
N SER A 89 1.51 16.99 0.41
CA SER A 89 0.71 15.78 0.13
C SER A 89 1.52 14.71 -0.60
N ARG A 90 2.45 15.11 -1.48
CA ARG A 90 3.37 14.19 -2.16
C ARG A 90 4.36 13.56 -1.20
N ALA A 91 4.88 14.32 -0.24
CA ALA A 91 5.73 13.79 0.82
C ALA A 91 4.96 12.77 1.69
N ASP A 92 3.71 13.08 2.06
CA ASP A 92 2.83 12.17 2.81
C ASP A 92 2.57 10.87 2.00
N ALA A 93 2.32 10.98 0.69
CA ALA A 93 2.12 9.83 -0.19
C ALA A 93 3.38 8.96 -0.33
N ALA A 94 4.57 9.57 -0.43
CA ALA A 94 5.84 8.85 -0.47
C ALA A 94 6.09 8.08 0.84
N ALA A 95 5.78 8.69 1.99
CA ALA A 95 5.85 8.02 3.29
C ALA A 95 4.86 6.83 3.36
N ALA A 96 3.62 7.02 2.89
CA ALA A 96 2.63 5.95 2.83
C ALA A 96 3.07 4.80 1.90
N GLN A 97 3.69 5.12 0.76
CA GLN A 97 4.26 4.12 -0.15
C GLN A 97 5.38 3.32 0.50
N ALA A 98 6.30 3.99 1.21
CA ALA A 98 7.38 3.32 1.93
C ALA A 98 6.83 2.37 3.01
N ALA A 99 5.80 2.78 3.75
CA ALA A 99 5.12 1.95 4.73
C ALA A 99 4.49 0.71 4.09
N LEU A 100 3.77 0.88 2.96
CA LEU A 100 3.19 -0.23 2.20
C LEU A 100 4.26 -1.23 1.74
N ILE A 101 5.40 -0.75 1.23
CA ILE A 101 6.52 -1.61 0.81
C ILE A 101 7.08 -2.39 2.00
N SER A 102 7.23 -1.74 3.17
CA SER A 102 7.69 -2.38 4.40
C SER A 102 6.75 -3.51 4.85
N GLU A 103 5.44 -3.24 4.91
CA GLU A 103 4.45 -4.26 5.28
C GLU A 103 4.38 -5.41 4.26
N SER A 104 4.50 -5.11 2.97
CA SER A 104 4.55 -6.14 1.92
C SER A 104 5.78 -7.05 2.06
N ARG A 105 6.94 -6.47 2.40
CA ARG A 105 8.17 -7.24 2.67
C ARG A 105 8.02 -8.11 3.90
N ARG A 106 7.40 -7.60 4.96
CA ARG A 106 7.13 -8.34 6.19
C ARG A 106 6.21 -9.53 5.93
N GLU A 107 5.14 -9.34 5.17
CA GLU A 107 4.22 -10.42 4.79
C GLU A 107 4.96 -11.53 4.01
N ALA A 108 5.74 -11.15 3.00
CA ALA A 108 6.52 -12.10 2.20
C ALA A 108 7.54 -12.89 3.06
N ALA A 109 8.18 -12.24 4.03
CA ALA A 109 9.10 -12.91 4.95
C ALA A 109 8.38 -13.91 5.85
N LEU A 110 7.20 -13.57 6.37
CA LEU A 110 6.37 -14.45 7.19
C LEU A 110 5.86 -15.66 6.39
N ASP A 111 5.44 -15.45 5.15
CA ASP A 111 4.95 -16.53 4.29
C ASP A 111 6.07 -17.52 3.94
N LYS A 112 7.28 -17.00 3.64
CA LYS A 112 8.48 -17.83 3.47
C LYS A 112 8.82 -18.62 4.73
N ALA A 113 8.83 -18.00 5.90
CA ALA A 113 9.11 -18.68 7.16
C ALA A 113 8.08 -19.78 7.46
N ARG A 114 6.79 -19.48 7.25
CA ARG A 114 5.71 -20.46 7.43
C ARG A 114 5.86 -21.65 6.50
N SER A 115 6.16 -21.41 5.22
CA SER A 115 6.41 -22.45 4.21
C SER A 115 7.58 -23.37 4.61
N GLN A 116 8.70 -22.80 5.07
CA GLN A 116 9.85 -23.58 5.53
C GLN A 116 9.52 -24.47 6.74
N VAL A 117 8.78 -23.94 7.72
CA VAL A 117 8.35 -24.74 8.87
C VAL A 117 7.35 -25.83 8.44
N GLY A 118 6.43 -25.50 7.53
CA GLY A 118 5.47 -26.47 6.97
C GLY A 118 6.17 -27.63 6.25
N ALA A 119 7.17 -27.34 5.42
CA ALA A 119 7.96 -28.35 4.72
C ALA A 119 8.70 -29.28 5.69
N ARG A 120 9.29 -28.74 6.76
CA ARG A 120 9.94 -29.53 7.82
C ARG A 120 8.95 -30.46 8.52
N LEU A 121 7.77 -29.95 8.88
CA LEU A 121 6.71 -30.75 9.50
C LEU A 121 6.23 -31.89 8.60
N ALA A 122 6.09 -31.64 7.31
CA ALA A 122 5.69 -32.67 6.35
C ALA A 122 6.75 -33.77 6.20
N LEU A 123 8.04 -33.40 6.18
CA LEU A 123 9.15 -34.36 6.17
C LEU A 123 9.18 -35.21 7.43
N ASP A 124 9.03 -34.60 8.61
CA ASP A 124 9.01 -35.32 9.88
C ASP A 124 7.81 -36.29 9.96
N ALA A 125 6.63 -35.86 9.48
CA ALA A 125 5.45 -36.73 9.42
C ALA A 125 5.69 -37.95 8.52
N ARG A 126 6.23 -37.74 7.31
CA ARG A 126 6.56 -38.84 6.39
C ARG A 126 7.56 -39.83 6.98
N ARG A 127 8.60 -39.34 7.66
CA ARG A 127 9.59 -40.20 8.33
C ARG A 127 8.96 -41.05 9.44
N GLN A 128 8.03 -40.49 10.20
CA GLN A 128 7.33 -41.23 11.26
C GLN A 128 6.39 -42.28 10.67
N GLU A 129 5.65 -41.93 9.62
CA GLU A 129 4.77 -42.86 8.91
C GLU A 129 5.55 -44.02 8.30
N GLN A 130 6.67 -43.75 7.63
CA GLN A 130 7.55 -44.78 7.08
C GLN A 130 8.06 -45.72 8.18
N LYS A 131 8.55 -45.20 9.31
CA LYS A 131 8.99 -46.04 10.44
C LYS A 131 7.89 -46.94 10.97
N GLN A 132 6.65 -46.45 11.03
CA GLN A 132 5.51 -47.24 11.47
C GLN A 132 5.20 -48.36 10.47
N GLN A 133 5.22 -48.05 9.17
CA GLN A 133 5.03 -49.03 8.10
C GLN A 133 6.13 -50.11 8.12
N ASP A 134 7.40 -49.71 8.25
CA ASP A 134 8.53 -50.62 8.34
C ASP A 134 8.44 -51.53 9.58
N ALA A 135 8.01 -50.99 10.72
CA ALA A 135 7.80 -51.76 11.94
C ALA A 135 6.65 -52.78 11.80
N LEU A 136 5.56 -52.42 11.12
CA LEU A 136 4.45 -53.33 10.83
C LEU A 136 4.87 -54.43 9.84
N ALA A 137 5.62 -54.09 8.80
CA ALA A 137 6.16 -55.05 7.83
C ALA A 137 7.14 -56.03 8.49
N SER A 138 7.99 -55.56 9.40
CA SER A 138 8.90 -56.42 10.16
C SER A 138 8.14 -57.41 11.06
N GLN A 139 7.06 -56.96 11.71
CA GLN A 139 6.21 -57.82 12.54
C GLN A 139 5.42 -58.85 11.73
N SER A 140 4.91 -58.48 10.55
CA SER A 140 4.21 -59.43 9.67
C SER A 140 5.17 -60.49 9.14
N TRP A 141 6.38 -60.10 8.75
CA TRP A 141 7.43 -61.03 8.33
C TRP A 141 7.80 -62.03 9.43
N LEU A 142 8.06 -61.55 10.66
CA LEU A 142 8.35 -62.41 11.82
C LEU A 142 7.20 -63.35 12.22
N ARG A 143 5.95 -63.02 11.88
CA ARG A 143 4.80 -63.91 12.08
C ARG A 143 4.62 -64.93 10.96
N GLY A 144 5.02 -64.60 9.73
CA GLY A 144 4.95 -65.49 8.57
C GLY A 144 6.05 -66.56 8.54
N ASP A 145 7.20 -66.31 9.18
CA ASP A 145 8.35 -67.24 9.28
C ASP A 145 8.23 -68.27 10.42
N ARG A 146 7.05 -68.45 11.01
CA ARG A 146 6.80 -69.58 11.92
C ARG A 146 6.19 -70.75 11.12
N PRO A 147 6.89 -71.91 10.99
CA PRO A 147 6.34 -73.11 10.37
C PRO A 147 5.17 -73.69 11.19
#